data_AF-A0A545SAG3-F1
#
_entry.id   AF-A0A545SAG3-F1
#
_cell.length_a   1.000
_cell.length_b   1.000
_cell.length_c   1.000
_cell.angle_alpha   90.00
_cell.angle_beta   90.00
_cell.angle_gamma   90.00
#
_symmetry.space_group_name_H-M   'P 1'
#
loop_
_entity.id
_entity.type
_entity.pdbx_description
1 polymer ?
#
loop_
_entity_poly.entity_id
_entity_poly.type
_entity_poly.pdbx_seq_one_letter_code
_entity_poly.pdbx_strand_id
1 'polypeptide(L)'
;MAGASARFEVMLTEGAEQDLEAIHDYISEFDCVANANGVLGALMAMVESLSKFPERGSYPKELVGLGIKEYRQTFFKPYRVIYRV
;
A
#
# COMPACT_ATOMS: atom_id res chain seq x y z
N MET A 1 11.14 29.14 1.78
CA MET A 1 9.70 28.82 1.60
C MET A 1 9.57 27.89 0.41
N ALA A 2 9.07 26.67 0.63
CA ALA A 2 8.52 25.69 -0.35
C ALA A 2 8.65 24.29 0.30
N GLY A 3 7.66 23.39 0.33
CA GLY A 3 6.30 23.43 -0.18
C GLY A 3 5.31 23.08 0.93
N ALA A 4 4.06 23.45 0.71
CA ALA A 4 2.94 23.08 1.57
C ALA A 4 3.00 21.59 1.92
N SER A 5 2.63 21.25 3.15
CA SER A 5 2.25 19.91 3.56
C SER A 5 1.06 19.43 2.71
N ALA A 6 1.31 19.10 1.44
CA ALA A 6 0.31 18.60 0.52
C ALA A 6 0.01 17.17 0.95
N ARG A 7 -1.05 17.04 1.75
CA ARG A 7 -1.61 15.74 2.11
C ARG A 7 -2.33 15.25 0.85
N PHE A 8 -1.76 14.25 0.19
CA PHE A 8 -2.40 13.63 -0.96
C PHE A 8 -3.58 12.80 -0.48
N GLU A 9 -4.73 12.94 -1.14
CA GLU A 9 -5.85 12.05 -0.89
C GLU A 9 -5.49 10.66 -1.41
N VAL A 10 -5.54 9.66 -0.53
CA VAL A 10 -5.24 8.28 -0.90
C VAL A 10 -6.56 7.56 -1.09
N MET A 11 -6.81 7.11 -2.32
CA MET A 11 -7.99 6.34 -2.68
C MET A 11 -7.59 4.88 -2.88
N LEU A 12 -8.37 3.97 -2.31
CA LEU A 12 -8.26 2.55 -2.59
C LEU A 12 -9.09 2.23 -3.83
N THR A 13 -8.55 1.39 -4.69
CA THR A 13 -9.32 0.79 -5.78
C THR A 13 -10.12 -0.38 -5.25
N GLU A 14 -11.27 -0.69 -5.85
CA GLU A 14 -12.11 -1.83 -5.45
C GLU A 14 -11.31 -3.14 -5.31
N GLY A 15 -10.40 -3.44 -6.24
CA GLY A 15 -9.54 -4.62 -6.14
C GLY A 15 -8.60 -4.61 -4.93
N ALA A 16 -8.10 -3.43 -4.54
CA ALA A 16 -7.26 -3.29 -3.36
C ALA A 16 -8.06 -3.46 -2.05
N GLU A 17 -9.33 -3.04 -2.03
CA GLU A 17 -10.22 -3.30 -0.90
C GLU A 17 -10.52 -4.80 -0.76
N GLN A 18 -10.79 -5.48 -1.88
CA GLN A 18 -10.98 -6.93 -1.92
C GLN A 18 -9.73 -7.70 -1.49
N ASP A 19 -8.55 -7.28 -1.93
CA ASP A 19 -7.27 -7.88 -1.52
C ASP A 19 -7.06 -7.72 0.00
N LEU A 20 -7.38 -6.57 0.58
CA LEU A 20 -7.28 -6.34 2.02
C LEU A 20 -8.25 -7.22 2.82
N GLU A 21 -9.49 -7.35 2.34
CA GLU A 21 -10.49 -8.24 2.93
C GLU A 21 -10.01 -9.70 2.88
N ALA A 22 -9.59 -10.18 1.71
CA ALA A 22 -9.10 -11.54 1.54
C ALA A 22 -7.87 -11.86 2.42
N ILE A 23 -6.93 -10.91 2.56
CA ILE A 23 -5.77 -11.07 3.46
C ILE A 23 -6.24 -11.13 4.92
N HIS A 24 -7.20 -10.29 5.31
CA HIS A 24 -7.74 -10.28 6.68
C HIS A 24 -8.47 -11.57 7.02
N ASP A 25 -9.38 -12.02 6.15
CA ASP A 25 -10.12 -13.28 6.32
C ASP A 25 -9.16 -14.47 6.41
N TYR A 26 -8.16 -14.53 5.53
CA TYR A 26 -7.16 -15.59 5.54
C TYR A 26 -6.36 -15.60 6.85
N ILE A 27 -5.83 -14.47 7.31
CA ILE A 27 -5.06 -14.43 8.57
C ILE A 27 -5.98 -14.73 9.77
N SER A 28 -7.22 -14.27 9.73
CA SER A 28 -8.21 -14.52 10.79
C SER A 28 -8.55 -16.01 10.91
N GLU A 29 -8.68 -16.70 9.78
CA GLU A 29 -9.01 -18.13 9.72
C GLU A 29 -7.82 -19.02 10.09
N PHE A 30 -6.61 -18.69 9.61
CA PHE A 30 -5.44 -19.56 9.76
C PHE A 30 -4.52 -19.22 10.95
N ASP A 31 -4.60 -18.02 11.51
CA ASP A 31 -3.76 -17.58 12.64
C ASP A 31 -4.64 -17.07 13.79
N CYS A 32 -5.01 -15.79 13.76
CA CYS A 32 -5.99 -15.21 14.67
C CYS A 32 -6.44 -13.80 14.21
N VAL A 33 -7.64 -13.41 14.62
CA VAL A 33 -8.22 -12.09 14.36
C VAL A 33 -7.33 -10.94 14.88
N ALA A 34 -6.62 -11.16 15.99
CA ALA A 34 -5.70 -10.16 16.55
C ALA A 34 -4.53 -9.87 15.60
N ASN A 35 -3.93 -10.90 15.00
CA ASN A 35 -2.87 -10.73 14.01
C ASN A 35 -3.41 -10.14 12.71
N ALA A 36 -4.61 -10.55 12.26
CA ALA A 36 -5.25 -9.99 11.08
C ALA A 36 -5.47 -8.47 11.23
N ASN A 37 -6.01 -8.03 12.37
CA ASN A 37 -6.18 -6.62 12.70
C ASN A 37 -4.84 -5.88 12.81
N GLY A 38 -3.80 -6.53 13.35
CA GLY A 38 -2.45 -5.97 13.44
C GLY A 38 -1.82 -5.73 12.06
N VAL A 39 -1.96 -6.69 11.14
CA VAL A 39 -1.48 -6.58 9.75
C VAL A 39 -2.27 -5.51 9.00
N LEU A 40 -3.59 -5.50 9.11
CA LEU A 40 -4.45 -4.49 8.48
C LEU A 40 -4.09 -3.08 8.98
N GLY A 41 -3.97 -2.90 10.29
CA GLY A 41 -3.60 -1.61 10.87
C GLY A 41 -2.23 -1.11 10.41
N ALA A 42 -1.26 -2.00 10.27
CA ALA A 42 0.07 -1.65 9.79
C ALA A 42 0.10 -1.32 8.29
N LEU A 43 -0.71 -2.00 7.47
CA LEU A 43 -0.96 -1.64 6.06
C LEU A 43 -1.60 -0.25 5.95
N MET A 44 -2.65 0.02 6.72
CA MET A 44 -3.32 1.33 6.72
C MET A 44 -2.38 2.45 7.17
N ALA A 45 -1.54 2.21 8.19
CA ALA A 45 -0.53 3.19 8.62
C ALA A 45 0.52 3.47 7.53
N MET A 46 0.90 2.46 6.75
CA MET A 46 1.78 2.66 5.59
C MET A 46 1.09 3.49 4.51
N VAL A 47 -0.17 3.19 4.17
CA VAL A 47 -0.97 3.95 3.20
C VAL A 47 -1.13 5.41 3.64
N GLU A 48 -1.39 5.66 4.93
CA GLU A 48 -1.43 7.02 5.48
C GLU A 48 -0.09 7.73 5.36
N SER A 49 1.04 7.02 5.52
CA SER A 49 2.36 7.61 5.33
C SER A 49 2.63 8.03 3.87
N LEU A 50 2.03 7.33 2.89
CA LEU A 50 2.12 7.68 1.46
C LEU A 50 1.39 8.97 1.14
N SER A 51 0.32 9.29 1.89
CA SER A 51 -0.36 10.60 1.79
C SER A 51 0.59 11.78 2.01
N LYS A 52 1.65 11.61 2.82
CA LYS A 52 2.64 12.66 3.10
C LYS A 52 3.86 12.61 2.17
N PHE A 53 4.27 11.40 1.75
CA PHE A 53 5.45 11.19 0.92
C PHE A 53 5.20 10.14 -0.16
N PRO A 54 4.37 10.45 -1.18
CA PRO A 54 3.99 9.47 -2.19
C PRO A 54 5.15 9.09 -3.12
N GLU A 55 6.22 9.89 -3.17
CA GLU A 55 7.37 9.62 -4.02
C GLU A 55 8.39 8.65 -3.40
N ARG A 56 8.21 8.23 -2.14
CA ARG A 56 9.14 7.34 -1.43
C ARG A 56 9.13 5.91 -1.96
N GLY A 57 8.06 5.49 -2.65
CA GLY A 57 7.96 4.16 -3.26
C GLY A 57 8.93 3.99 -4.42
N SER A 58 9.53 2.80 -4.49
CA SER A 58 10.41 2.40 -5.59
C SER A 58 9.59 1.97 -6.80
N TYR A 59 10.18 2.02 -7.99
CA TYR A 59 9.52 1.49 -9.18
C TYR A 59 9.69 -0.04 -9.25
N PRO A 60 8.63 -0.81 -9.52
CA PRO A 60 8.73 -2.24 -9.78
C PRO A 60 9.62 -2.49 -11.00
N LYS A 61 10.71 -3.25 -10.81
CA LYS A 61 11.70 -3.53 -11.86
C LYS A 61 11.07 -4.17 -13.10
N GLU A 62 10.02 -4.95 -12.90
CA GLU A 62 9.22 -5.62 -13.94
C GLU A 62 8.52 -4.59 -14.85
N LEU A 63 7.89 -3.56 -14.27
CA LEU A 63 7.23 -2.50 -15.04
C LEU A 63 8.24 -1.51 -15.64
N VAL A 64 9.34 -1.22 -14.93
CA VAL A 64 10.42 -0.37 -15.46
C VAL A 64 11.05 -0.99 -16.70
N GLY A 65 11.23 -2.32 -16.71
CA GLY A 65 11.74 -3.05 -17.88
C GLY A 65 10.83 -2.94 -19.11
N LEU A 66 9.54 -2.69 -18.90
CA LEU A 66 8.53 -2.44 -19.94
C LEU A 66 8.37 -0.96 -20.30
N GLY A 67 9.16 -0.07 -19.68
CA GLY A 67 9.06 1.39 -19.86
C GLY A 67 7.94 2.06 -19.06
N ILE A 68 7.21 1.31 -18.23
CA ILE A 68 6.10 1.80 -17.42
C ILE A 68 6.66 2.35 -16.10
N LYS A 69 6.62 3.69 -15.94
CA LYS A 69 7.13 4.40 -14.75
C LYS A 69 6.03 5.10 -13.94
N GLU A 70 4.77 4.83 -14.25
CA GLU A 70 3.63 5.45 -13.57
C GLU A 70 3.28 4.76 -12.26
N TYR A 71 3.69 3.50 -12.10
CA TYR A 71 3.43 2.71 -10.89
C TYR A 71 4.64 2.71 -9.96
N ARG A 72 4.34 2.85 -8.67
CA ARG A 72 5.29 2.75 -7.56
C ARG A 72 4.87 1.58 -6.68
N GLN A 73 5.83 1.02 -5.97
CA GLN A 73 5.62 -0.05 -5.01
C GLN A 73 6.28 0.29 -3.67
N THR A 74 5.59 -0.07 -2.59
CA THR A 74 6.16 -0.15 -1.25
C THR A 74 6.05 -1.58 -0.72
N PHE A 75 7.03 -1.95 0.09
CA PHE A 75 7.11 -3.27 0.68
C PHE A 75 6.71 -3.19 2.14
N PHE A 76 5.69 -3.96 2.51
CA PHE A 76 5.35 -4.25 3.89
C PHE A 76 5.31 -5.77 3.98
N LYS A 77 6.32 -6.41 4.60
CA LYS A 77 6.51 -7.88 4.75
C LYS A 77 5.32 -8.76 4.32
N PRO A 78 5.54 -10.00 3.85
CA PRO A 78 5.55 -10.40 2.42
C PRO A 78 4.67 -9.62 1.41
N TYR A 79 3.84 -8.68 1.85
CA TYR A 79 2.93 -7.92 0.99
C TYR A 79 3.63 -6.80 0.20
N ARG A 80 3.07 -6.49 -0.98
CA ARG A 80 3.47 -5.34 -1.80
C ARG A 80 2.27 -4.46 -2.01
N VAL A 81 2.42 -3.18 -1.75
CA VAL A 81 1.40 -2.17 -2.07
C VAL A 81 1.85 -1.47 -3.34
N ILE A 82 1.08 -1.64 -4.41
CA ILE A 82 1.32 -1.00 -5.70
C ILE A 82 0.36 0.18 -5.81
N TYR A 83 0.87 1.35 -6.17
CA TYR A 83 0.08 2.57 -6.26
C TYR A 83 0.60 3.49 -7.37
N ARG A 84 -0.19 4.50 -7.72
CA ARG A 84 0.17 5.58 -8.66
C ARG A 84 -0.19 6.92 -8.03
N VAL A 85 0.43 8.00 -8.51
CA VAL A 85 0.21 9.39 -8.06
C VAL A 85 -0.38 10.20 -9.19
#